data_AF-A0A7R9HER8-F1
#
_entry.id   AF-A0A7R9HER8-F1
#
_cell.length_a   1.000
_cell.length_b   1.000
_cell.length_c   1.000
_cell.angle_alpha   90.00
_cell.angle_beta   90.00
_cell.angle_gamma   90.00
#
_symmetry.space_group_name_H-M   'P 1'
#
loop_
_entity.id
_entity.type
_entity.pdbx_description
1 polymer ?
#
loop_
_entity_poly.entity_id
_entity_poly.type
_entity_poly.pdbx_seq_one_letter_code
_entity_poly.pdbx_strand_id
1 'polypeptide(L)'
;MNEEDQSFEGCGGEGPLRCIFLCEFHPIAGPKITCQVPDSYISKDMFDAVSVYIIPKAAQLQRSIITVTLHDSKILGFPIRIDNKKYARNAFHFNLCFVCDAWTRSVPYETVVKKLSDYLVNIERSSGALRVPGATSQH
;
A
#
# COMPACT_ATOMS: atom_id res chain seq x y z
N MET A 1 32.15 12.70 -19.03
CA MET A 1 32.30 12.18 -17.66
C MET A 1 30.89 12.15 -17.11
N ASN A 2 30.26 10.97 -17.07
CA ASN A 2 28.89 10.86 -16.58
C ASN A 2 28.97 10.97 -15.06
N GLU A 3 28.48 12.07 -14.51
CA GLU A 3 28.19 12.18 -13.09
C GLU A 3 26.97 11.30 -12.83
N GLU A 4 27.23 10.03 -12.49
CA GLU A 4 26.25 9.23 -11.75
C GLU A 4 26.06 9.95 -10.42
N ASP A 5 25.01 10.77 -10.35
CA ASP A 5 24.52 11.37 -9.12
C ASP A 5 24.03 10.23 -8.23
N GLN A 6 24.96 9.60 -7.49
CA GLN A 6 24.66 8.56 -6.53
C GLN A 6 23.95 9.23 -5.35
N SER A 7 22.65 9.45 -5.51
CA SER A 7 21.77 9.86 -4.44
C SER A 7 21.65 8.70 -3.45
N PHE A 8 22.24 8.87 -2.27
CA PHE A 8 22.19 7.89 -1.19
C PHE A 8 20.96 8.11 -0.30
N GLU A 9 20.47 7.04 0.32
CA GLU A 9 19.40 7.12 1.30
C GLU A 9 19.77 8.07 2.45
N GLY A 10 18.94 9.10 2.65
CA GLY A 10 19.21 10.12 3.66
C GLY A 10 20.02 11.32 3.15
N CYS A 11 20.20 11.52 1.84
CA CYS A 11 20.78 12.77 1.30
C CYS A 11 19.97 14.03 1.65
N GLY A 12 18.81 13.88 2.27
CA GLY A 12 17.92 14.96 2.70
C GLY A 12 16.97 15.44 1.60
N GLY A 13 17.08 14.89 0.39
CA GLY A 13 16.21 15.21 -0.74
C GLY A 13 14.78 14.70 -0.57
N GLU A 14 13.83 15.58 -0.89
CA GLU A 14 12.42 15.23 -1.10
C GLU A 14 12.25 14.78 -2.57
N GLY A 15 12.58 13.52 -2.84
CA GLY A 15 12.34 12.91 -4.16
C GLY A 15 10.84 12.80 -4.47
N PRO A 16 10.45 12.84 -5.76
CA PRO A 16 9.04 12.88 -6.14
C PRO A 16 8.32 11.56 -5.86
N LEU A 17 7.01 11.66 -5.65
CA LEU A 17 6.09 10.52 -5.69
C LEU A 17 6.06 9.98 -7.13
N ARG A 18 6.41 8.70 -7.30
CA ARG A 18 6.45 8.02 -8.59
C ARG A 18 5.16 7.27 -8.88
N CYS A 19 4.57 6.64 -7.85
CA CYS A 19 3.34 5.88 -7.98
C CYS A 19 2.55 5.89 -6.66
N ILE A 20 1.23 5.81 -6.77
CA ILE A 20 0.33 5.48 -5.67
C ILE A 20 -0.43 4.24 -6.06
N PHE A 21 -0.46 3.22 -5.19
CA PHE A 21 -1.28 2.04 -5.42
C PHE A 21 -2.11 1.67 -4.20
N LEU A 22 -3.29 1.12 -4.47
CA LEU A 22 -4.17 0.48 -3.49
C LEU A 22 -4.07 -1.03 -3.69
N CYS A 23 -3.87 -1.77 -2.61
CA CYS A 23 -3.91 -3.22 -2.62
C CYS A 23 -4.86 -3.76 -1.56
N GLU A 24 -5.44 -4.93 -1.79
CA GLU A 24 -6.31 -5.64 -0.85
C GLU A 24 -5.90 -7.10 -0.69
N PHE A 25 -6.35 -7.74 0.40
CA PHE A 25 -6.22 -9.18 0.58
C PHE A 25 -7.49 -9.87 0.09
N HIS A 26 -7.46 -10.43 -1.12
CA HIS A 26 -8.57 -11.19 -1.67
C HIS A 26 -8.70 -12.56 -0.96
N PRO A 27 -9.91 -13.02 -0.59
CA PRO A 27 -10.09 -14.25 0.21
C PRO A 27 -9.55 -15.52 -0.45
N ILE A 28 -9.53 -15.57 -1.78
CA ILE A 28 -9.11 -16.73 -2.60
C ILE A 28 -7.77 -16.45 -3.27
N ALA A 29 -7.62 -15.27 -3.89
CA ALA A 29 -6.45 -14.95 -4.72
C ALA A 29 -5.26 -14.43 -3.89
N GLY A 30 -5.48 -14.09 -2.62
CA GLY A 30 -4.47 -13.50 -1.76
C GLY A 30 -4.24 -12.01 -2.06
N PRO A 31 -3.06 -11.48 -1.73
CA PRO A 31 -2.72 -10.08 -1.97
C PRO A 31 -2.86 -9.71 -3.45
N LYS A 32 -3.46 -8.56 -3.75
CA LYS A 32 -3.49 -8.03 -5.12
C LYS A 32 -3.55 -6.50 -5.11
N ILE A 33 -2.97 -5.87 -6.12
CA ILE A 33 -3.18 -4.45 -6.42
C ILE A 33 -4.56 -4.31 -7.09
N THR A 34 -5.39 -3.40 -6.58
CA THR A 34 -6.72 -3.09 -7.13
C THR A 34 -6.72 -1.84 -7.99
N CYS A 35 -5.85 -0.88 -7.67
CA CYS A 35 -5.68 0.35 -8.42
C CYS A 35 -4.23 0.82 -8.28
N GLN A 36 -3.64 1.36 -9.33
CA GLN A 36 -2.34 2.03 -9.26
C GLN A 36 -2.30 3.16 -10.27
N VAL A 37 -1.61 4.24 -9.92
CA VAL A 37 -1.38 5.38 -10.80
C VAL A 37 0.09 5.78 -10.68
N PRO A 38 0.88 5.78 -11.78
CA PRO A 38 0.49 5.34 -13.13
C PRO A 38 0.10 3.86 -13.22
N ASP A 39 -0.67 3.51 -14.25
CA ASP A 39 -1.06 2.12 -14.50
C ASP A 39 0.17 1.24 -14.73
N SER A 40 0.15 0.03 -14.15
CA SER A 40 1.22 -0.98 -14.28
C SER A 40 2.62 -0.53 -13.85
N TYR A 41 2.74 0.51 -13.03
CA TYR A 41 4.03 0.97 -12.49
C TYR A 41 4.70 -0.10 -11.62
N ILE A 42 3.94 -0.72 -10.70
CA ILE A 42 4.39 -1.88 -9.94
C ILE A 42 3.95 -3.13 -10.70
N SER A 43 4.95 -3.90 -11.16
CA SER A 43 4.73 -5.18 -11.82
C SER A 43 4.19 -6.23 -10.84
N LYS A 44 3.51 -7.25 -11.36
CA LYS A 44 3.00 -8.35 -10.54
C LYS A 44 4.12 -9.05 -9.77
N ASP A 45 5.23 -9.36 -10.42
CA ASP A 45 6.36 -10.05 -9.78
C ASP A 45 6.99 -9.21 -8.67
N MET A 46 7.10 -7.90 -8.89
CA MET A 46 7.57 -6.97 -7.86
C MET A 46 6.62 -6.93 -6.68
N PHE A 47 5.30 -6.80 -6.93
CA PHE A 47 4.32 -6.80 -5.87
C PHE A 47 4.30 -8.12 -5.10
N ASP A 48 4.33 -9.27 -5.79
CA ASP A 48 4.31 -10.59 -5.17
C ASP A 48 5.51 -10.76 -4.21
N ALA A 49 6.70 -10.26 -4.59
CA ALA A 49 7.91 -10.30 -3.76
C ALA A 49 7.79 -9.51 -2.45
N VAL A 50 7.00 -8.42 -2.43
CA VAL A 50 6.87 -7.55 -1.24
C VAL A 50 5.52 -7.67 -0.54
N SER A 51 4.54 -8.34 -1.15
CA SER A 51 3.13 -8.31 -0.74
C SER A 51 2.90 -8.74 0.71
N VAL A 52 3.67 -9.71 1.20
CA VAL A 52 3.59 -10.20 2.59
C VAL A 52 3.97 -9.14 3.62
N TYR A 53 4.82 -8.19 3.24
CA TYR A 53 5.24 -7.07 4.09
C TYR A 53 4.30 -5.87 3.92
N ILE A 54 3.79 -5.65 2.72
CA ILE A 54 2.89 -4.52 2.40
C ILE A 54 1.49 -4.74 2.95
N ILE A 55 0.94 -5.95 2.92
CA ILE A 55 -0.38 -6.27 3.48
C ILE A 55 -0.28 -7.42 4.50
N PRO A 56 0.38 -7.17 5.65
CA PRO A 56 0.65 -8.22 6.61
C PRO A 56 -0.65 -8.72 7.23
N LYS A 57 -0.72 -10.04 7.47
CA LYS A 57 -1.84 -10.65 8.22
C LYS A 57 -1.73 -10.44 9.74
N ALA A 58 -0.52 -10.14 10.23
CA ALA A 58 -0.27 -9.93 11.65
C ALA A 58 -1.01 -8.68 12.15
N ALA A 59 -1.81 -8.85 13.20
CA ALA A 59 -2.61 -7.75 13.78
C ALA A 59 -1.74 -6.63 14.35
N GLN A 60 -0.53 -6.95 14.84
CA GLN A 60 0.41 -6.00 15.42
C GLN A 60 0.99 -4.99 14.41
N LEU A 61 0.95 -5.33 13.11
CA LEU A 61 1.47 -4.47 12.04
C LEU A 61 0.37 -3.61 11.39
N GLN A 62 -0.89 -3.75 11.82
CA GLN A 62 -1.99 -2.91 11.33
C GLN A 62 -1.86 -1.51 11.90
N ARG A 63 -2.19 -0.49 11.11
CA ARG A 63 -2.13 0.93 11.49
C ARG A 63 -0.74 1.37 11.96
N SER A 64 0.30 0.72 11.45
CA SER A 64 1.70 1.11 11.61
C SER A 64 2.24 1.54 10.24
N ILE A 65 3.13 2.53 10.21
CA ILE A 65 3.83 2.87 8.96
C ILE A 65 4.74 1.69 8.59
N ILE A 66 4.65 1.26 7.33
CA ILE A 66 5.52 0.23 6.77
C ILE A 66 6.31 0.86 5.63
N THR A 67 7.64 0.71 5.70
CA THR A 67 8.54 1.10 4.63
C THR A 67 9.27 -0.14 4.12
N VAL A 68 9.17 -0.41 2.82
CA VAL A 68 9.91 -1.46 2.14
C VAL A 68 10.75 -0.83 1.06
N THR A 69 12.07 -0.99 1.14
CA THR A 69 13.00 -0.58 0.08
C THR A 69 13.32 -1.80 -0.77
N LEU A 70 13.12 -1.69 -2.08
CA LEU A 70 13.39 -2.74 -3.05
C LEU A 70 14.06 -2.11 -4.28
N HIS A 71 15.30 -2.55 -4.57
CA HIS A 71 16.14 -1.95 -5.59
C HIS A 71 16.19 -0.41 -5.43
N ASP A 72 15.88 0.33 -6.49
CA ASP A 72 15.91 1.79 -6.53
C ASP A 72 14.56 2.41 -6.11
N SER A 73 13.64 1.62 -5.54
CA SER A 73 12.31 2.06 -5.12
C SER A 73 12.10 1.89 -3.63
N LYS A 74 11.34 2.81 -3.04
CA LYS A 74 10.86 2.79 -1.66
C LYS A 74 9.34 2.83 -1.66
N ILE A 75 8.74 1.85 -1.00
CA ILE A 75 7.30 1.71 -0.85
C ILE A 75 6.94 2.05 0.59
N LEU A 76 6.09 3.04 0.77
CA LEU A 76 5.56 3.48 2.05
C LEU A 76 4.06 3.16 2.12
N GLY A 77 3.64 2.41 3.13
CA GLY A 77 2.24 2.04 3.32
C GLY A 77 1.77 2.20 4.76
N PHE A 78 0.46 2.11 4.93
CA PHE A 78 -0.22 2.12 6.22
C PHE A 78 -1.35 1.08 6.21
N PRO A 79 -1.06 -0.22 6.43
CA PRO A 79 -2.03 -1.29 6.29
C PRO A 79 -3.20 -1.12 7.25
N ILE A 80 -4.39 -1.31 6.71
CA ILE A 80 -5.66 -1.18 7.41
C ILE A 80 -6.37 -2.52 7.45
N ARG A 81 -6.93 -2.80 8.63
CA ARG A 81 -7.91 -3.86 8.84
C ARG A 81 -9.23 -3.26 9.31
N ILE A 82 -10.32 -3.65 8.66
CA ILE A 82 -11.69 -3.33 9.09
C ILE A 82 -12.39 -4.64 9.46
N ASP A 83 -12.65 -4.83 10.75
CA ASP A 83 -13.43 -5.96 11.25
C ASP A 83 -14.93 -5.72 11.04
N ASN A 84 -15.57 -6.65 10.34
CA ASN A 84 -17.02 -6.66 10.14
C ASN A 84 -17.46 -8.04 9.61
N LYS A 85 -18.57 -8.58 10.13
CA LYS A 85 -19.14 -9.86 9.69
C LYS A 85 -19.58 -9.88 8.22
N LYS A 86 -19.79 -8.71 7.61
CA LYS A 86 -20.12 -8.60 6.18
C LYS A 86 -18.97 -9.03 5.25
N TYR A 87 -17.73 -9.10 5.76
CA TYR A 87 -16.56 -9.48 4.98
C TYR A 87 -16.25 -10.97 5.12
N ALA A 88 -15.71 -11.56 4.06
CA ALA A 88 -15.14 -12.90 4.14
C ALA A 88 -14.08 -12.95 5.25
N ARG A 89 -14.13 -13.98 6.11
CA ARG A 89 -13.28 -14.11 7.31
C ARG A 89 -13.46 -12.99 8.35
N ASN A 90 -14.60 -12.28 8.32
CA ASN A 90 -14.96 -11.20 9.23
C ASN A 90 -14.03 -9.98 9.22
N ALA A 91 -13.15 -9.85 8.21
CA ALA A 91 -12.20 -8.75 8.12
C ALA A 91 -11.92 -8.37 6.67
N PHE A 92 -11.81 -7.07 6.42
CA PHE A 92 -11.30 -6.52 5.16
C PHE A 92 -9.92 -5.92 5.40
N HIS A 93 -8.96 -6.32 4.57
CA HIS A 93 -7.59 -5.82 4.64
C HIS A 93 -7.27 -5.06 3.35
N PHE A 94 -6.79 -3.84 3.50
CA PHE A 94 -6.27 -3.05 2.39
C PHE A 94 -5.06 -2.22 2.83
N ASN A 95 -4.28 -1.76 1.87
CA ASN A 95 -3.21 -0.81 2.12
C ASN A 95 -3.13 0.19 0.97
N LEU A 96 -3.02 1.48 1.30
CA LEU A 96 -2.68 2.54 0.37
C LEU A 96 -1.17 2.78 0.46
N CYS A 97 -0.48 2.64 -0.66
CA CYS A 97 0.96 2.69 -0.73
C CYS A 97 1.46 3.78 -1.66
N PHE A 98 2.48 4.50 -1.22
CA PHE A 98 3.21 5.50 -1.98
C PHE A 98 4.55 4.91 -2.40
N VAL A 99 4.96 5.18 -3.62
CA VAL A 99 6.23 4.73 -4.18
C VAL A 99 7.06 5.96 -4.53
N CYS A 100 8.29 6.00 -4.05
CA CYS A 100 9.28 7.01 -4.38
C CYS A 100 10.64 6.35 -4.62
N ASP A 101 11.64 7.14 -5.02
CA ASP A 101 12.99 6.63 -5.22
C ASP A 101 13.60 6.18 -3.89
N ALA A 102 14.46 5.15 -3.89
CA ALA A 102 15.04 4.55 -2.68
C ALA A 102 15.72 5.58 -1.75
N TRP A 103 16.31 6.62 -2.31
CA TRP A 103 17.01 7.65 -1.55
C TRP A 103 16.08 8.69 -0.90
N THR A 104 14.81 8.72 -1.30
CA THR A 104 13.82 9.72 -0.87
C THR A 104 13.54 9.63 0.63
N ARG A 105 13.48 10.78 1.30
CA ARG A 105 13.01 10.87 2.69
C ARG A 105 11.49 10.62 2.76
N SER A 106 11.07 9.60 3.50
CA SER A 106 9.65 9.20 3.61
C SER A 106 8.83 10.01 4.61
N VAL A 107 9.47 10.63 5.60
CA VAL A 107 8.79 11.29 6.74
C VAL A 107 7.66 12.24 6.34
N PRO A 108 7.80 13.11 5.31
CA PRO A 108 6.70 13.97 4.87
C PRO A 108 5.48 13.18 4.36
N TYR A 109 5.71 12.04 3.70
CA TYR A 109 4.67 11.19 3.14
C TYR A 109 3.94 10.35 4.19
N GLU A 110 4.57 10.04 5.32
CA GLU A 110 3.99 9.22 6.39
C GLU A 110 2.69 9.81 6.95
N THR A 111 2.68 11.12 7.17
CA THR A 111 1.48 11.82 7.67
C THR A 111 0.38 11.81 6.62
N VAL A 112 0.73 11.92 5.34
CA VAL A 112 -0.23 11.96 4.23
C VAL A 112 -0.86 10.58 4.02
N VAL A 113 -0.05 9.52 3.90
CA VAL A 113 -0.55 8.16 3.69
C VAL A 113 -1.45 7.71 4.83
N LYS A 114 -1.13 8.07 6.07
CA LYS A 114 -1.97 7.80 7.25
C LYS A 114 -3.33 8.52 7.16
N LYS A 115 -3.34 9.83 6.90
CA LYS A 115 -4.56 10.63 6.78
C LYS A 115 -5.48 10.12 5.66
N LEU A 116 -4.90 9.80 4.50
CA LEU A 116 -5.66 9.25 3.38
C LEU A 116 -6.21 7.86 3.70
N SER A 117 -5.43 6.99 4.35
CA SER A 117 -5.88 5.67 4.76
C SER A 117 -7.07 5.74 5.74
N ASP A 118 -7.02 6.66 6.71
CA ASP A 118 -8.14 6.90 7.63
C ASP A 118 -9.38 7.46 6.92
N TYR A 119 -9.19 8.31 5.91
CA TYR A 119 -10.29 8.80 5.07
C TYR A 119 -10.93 7.67 4.26
N LEU A 120 -10.12 6.79 3.67
CA LEU A 120 -10.57 5.60 2.95
C LEU A 120 -11.37 4.64 3.84
N VAL A 121 -11.00 4.49 5.12
CA VAL A 121 -11.80 3.73 6.10
C VAL A 121 -13.21 4.30 6.23
N ASN A 122 -13.33 5.63 6.32
CA ASN A 122 -14.63 6.28 6.48
C ASN A 122 -15.51 6.08 5.23
N ILE A 123 -14.92 6.20 4.03
CA ILE A 123 -15.61 5.91 2.77
C ILE A 123 -16.07 4.45 2.71
N GLU A 124 -15.21 3.51 3.07
CA GLU A 124 -15.55 2.08 3.03
C GLU A 124 -16.66 1.73 4.03
N ARG A 125 -16.67 2.37 5.20
CA ARG A 125 -17.74 2.18 6.20
C ARG A 125 -19.07 2.75 5.75
N SER A 126 -19.08 3.90 5.05
CA SER A 126 -20.32 4.55 4.61
C SER A 126 -20.90 3.97 3.33
N SER A 127 -20.05 3.61 2.36
CA SER A 127 -20.47 3.28 0.99
C SER A 127 -20.00 1.91 0.49
N GLY A 128 -18.99 1.31 1.13
CA GLY A 128 -18.41 0.04 0.68
C GLY A 128 -17.73 0.12 -0.69
N ALA A 129 -17.12 1.26 -1.01
CA ALA A 129 -16.60 1.58 -2.34
C ALA A 129 -15.24 0.95 -2.68
N LEU A 130 -14.46 0.47 -1.69
CA LEU A 130 -13.11 -0.05 -1.93
C LEU A 130 -13.09 -1.52 -2.30
N ARG A 131 -14.07 -2.29 -1.84
CA ARG A 131 -14.14 -3.72 -2.14
C ARG A 131 -14.35 -3.94 -3.64
N VAL A 132 -13.64 -4.92 -4.19
CA VAL A 132 -13.94 -5.37 -5.56
C VAL A 132 -15.34 -6.03 -5.58
N PRO A 133 -16.27 -5.58 -6.44
CA PRO A 133 -17.58 -6.20 -6.57
C PRO A 133 -17.41 -7.64 -7.10
N GLY A 134 -17.67 -8.62 -6.23
CA GLY A 134 -17.48 -10.05 -6.53
C GLY A 134 -17.18 -10.92 -5.32
N ALA A 135 -16.78 -10.34 -4.18
CA ALA A 135 -16.56 -11.06 -2.92
C ALA A 135 -17.84 -11.25 -2.08
N THR A 136 -18.98 -11.47 -2.73
CA THR A 136 -20.23 -11.84 -2.05
C THR A 136 -20.13 -13.33 -1.71
N SER A 137 -19.93 -13.68 -0.43
CA SER A 137 -20.25 -15.03 0.04
C SER A 137 -21.72 -15.28 -0.27
N GLN A 138 -21.98 -16.27 -1.13
CA GLN A 138 -23.29 -16.87 -1.24
C GLN A 138 -23.61 -17.52 0.11
N HIS A 139 -24.74 -17.08 0.69
CA HIS A 139 -25.53 -17.64 1.80
C HIS A 139 -24.88 -17.79 3.17
#